data_AF-A0A4Q3YRH2-F1
#
_entry.id   AF-A0A4Q3YRH2-F1
#
_cell.length_a   1.000
_cell.length_b   1.000
_cell.length_c   1.000
_cell.angle_alpha   90.00
_cell.angle_beta   90.00
_cell.angle_gamma   90.00
#
_symmetry.space_group_name_H-M   'P 1'
#
loop_
_entity.id
_entity.type
_entity.pdbx_description
1 polymer ?
#
loop_
_entity_poly.entity_id
_entity_poly.type
_entity_poly.pdbx_seq_one_letter_code
_entity_poly.pdbx_strand_id
1 'polypeptide(L)'
;LHDTPSKSLFARTFRAYSHGCVRVENPLEFAGALLKLEPTLTAETLEASFGPREKWFNLENHIPVHISYFTLRVDEDGTIRSYGDVYGANKKLIELLEL
;
A
#
# COMPACT_ATOMS: atom_id res chain seq x y z
N LEU A 1 2.27 2.01 6.27
CA LEU A 1 2.80 2.10 4.88
C LEU A 1 4.13 2.82 4.96
N HIS A 2 5.18 2.38 4.26
CA HIS A 2 6.49 3.02 4.39
C HIS A 2 7.37 2.86 3.14
N ASP A 3 8.47 3.62 3.10
CA ASP A 3 9.49 3.52 2.05
C ASP A 3 10.41 2.30 2.21
N THR A 4 11.12 1.91 1.16
CA THR A 4 12.15 0.90 1.19
C THR A 4 13.32 1.25 0.26
N PRO A 5 14.58 0.98 0.66
CA PRO A 5 15.71 1.09 -0.26
C PRO A 5 15.68 -0.01 -1.35
N SER A 6 14.94 -1.09 -1.15
CA SER A 6 14.85 -2.22 -2.09
C SER A 6 13.87 -1.97 -3.25
N LYS A 7 14.03 -0.85 -3.97
CA LYS A 7 13.13 -0.42 -5.05
C LYS A 7 13.01 -1.42 -6.20
N SER A 8 14.07 -2.18 -6.49
CA SER A 8 14.07 -3.20 -7.54
C SER A 8 13.03 -4.30 -7.35
N LEU A 9 12.48 -4.49 -6.14
CA LEU A 9 11.43 -5.47 -5.89
C LEU A 9 10.08 -5.08 -6.49
N PHE A 10 9.83 -3.80 -6.80
CA PHE A 10 8.58 -3.37 -7.44
C PHE A 10 8.47 -3.83 -8.89
N ALA A 11 9.60 -4.03 -9.58
CA ALA A 11 9.64 -4.58 -10.94
C ALA A 11 9.29 -6.08 -11.03
N ARG A 12 9.16 -6.77 -9.90
CA ARG A 12 8.83 -8.21 -9.88
C ARG A 12 7.32 -8.43 -10.02
N THR A 13 6.97 -9.53 -10.66
CA THR A 13 5.57 -10.00 -10.78
C THR A 13 5.02 -10.49 -9.43
N PHE A 14 5.82 -11.25 -8.69
CA PHE A 14 5.54 -11.63 -7.30
C PHE A 14 6.18 -10.63 -6.35
N ARG A 15 5.43 -10.09 -5.37
CA ARG A 15 5.91 -9.00 -4.48
C ARG A 15 5.67 -9.20 -2.98
N ALA A 16 5.29 -10.40 -2.54
CA ALA A 16 5.13 -10.70 -1.12
C ALA A 16 6.49 -11.00 -0.43
N TYR A 17 7.38 -10.00 -0.40
CA TYR A 17 8.73 -10.10 0.17
C TYR A 17 8.90 -9.39 1.53
N SER A 18 7.86 -8.71 2.02
CA SER A 18 7.91 -7.98 3.28
C SER A 18 7.70 -8.90 4.48
N HIS A 19 8.23 -8.49 5.64
CA HIS A 19 8.01 -9.16 6.93
C HIS A 19 6.70 -8.72 7.64
N GLY A 20 5.76 -8.09 6.92
CA GLY A 20 4.44 -7.71 7.46
C GLY A 20 4.02 -6.28 7.13
N CYS A 21 4.95 -5.33 7.02
CA CYS A 21 4.62 -3.95 6.65
C CYS A 21 4.49 -3.78 5.13
N VAL A 22 3.47 -3.05 4.68
CA VAL A 22 3.26 -2.71 3.26
C VAL A 22 4.18 -1.56 2.86
N ARG A 23 5.00 -1.80 1.83
CA ARG A 23 5.95 -0.84 1.24
C ARG A 23 5.31 -0.11 0.06
N VAL A 24 5.62 1.18 -0.09
CA VAL A 24 5.12 2.04 -1.17
C VAL A 24 6.26 2.36 -2.14
N GLU A 25 6.01 2.23 -3.45
CA GLU A 25 7.02 2.44 -4.50
C GLU A 25 7.46 3.90 -4.57
N ASN A 26 6.50 4.82 -4.61
CA ASN A 26 6.72 6.26 -4.65
C ASN A 26 6.17 6.91 -3.37
N PRO A 27 6.89 6.84 -2.24
CA PRO A 27 6.39 7.34 -0.95
C PRO A 27 6.15 8.86 -0.94
N LEU A 28 6.94 9.66 -1.68
CA LEU A 28 6.76 11.11 -1.76
C LEU A 28 5.52 11.49 -2.58
N GLU A 29 5.29 10.81 -3.70
CA GLU A 29 4.07 10.99 -4.50
C GLU A 29 2.83 10.57 -3.69
N PHE A 30 2.93 9.45 -2.97
CA PHE A 30 1.88 8.99 -2.06
C PHE A 30 1.61 10.03 -0.95
N ALA A 31 2.65 10.53 -0.28
CA ALA A 31 2.52 11.58 0.73
C ALA A 31 1.88 12.85 0.13
N GLY A 32 2.34 13.31 -1.03
CA GLY A 32 1.78 14.46 -1.73
C GLY A 32 0.29 14.29 -2.08
N ALA A 33 -0.13 13.08 -2.45
CA ALA A 33 -1.56 12.79 -2.68
C ALA A 33 -2.40 12.91 -1.40
N LEU A 34 -1.87 12.50 -0.24
CA LEU A 34 -2.55 12.66 1.05
C LEU A 34 -2.60 14.13 1.47
N LEU A 35 -1.50 14.87 1.30
CA LEU A 35 -1.40 16.28 1.70
C LEU A 35 -2.31 17.21 0.89
N LYS A 36 -2.77 16.81 -0.30
CA LYS A 36 -3.81 17.56 -1.04
C LYS A 36 -5.14 17.67 -0.29
N LEU A 37 -5.37 16.82 0.70
CA LEU A 37 -6.57 16.87 1.55
C LEU A 37 -6.37 17.82 2.74
N GLU A 38 -5.14 18.21 3.04
CA GLU A 38 -4.81 19.03 4.21
C GLU A 38 -4.96 20.52 3.93
N PRO A 39 -5.44 21.31 4.92
CA PRO A 39 -5.62 22.75 4.75
C PRO A 39 -4.30 23.53 4.76
N THR A 40 -3.28 23.03 5.47
CA THR A 40 -2.05 23.78 5.78
C THR A 40 -0.75 23.05 5.43
N LEU A 41 -0.78 21.72 5.35
CA LEU A 41 0.40 20.92 5.02
C LEU A 41 0.48 20.70 3.51
N THR A 42 1.63 21.01 2.91
CA THR A 42 1.84 20.85 1.47
C THR A 42 3.06 19.97 1.17
N ALA A 43 3.15 19.45 -0.06
CA ALA A 43 4.31 18.69 -0.50
C ALA A 43 5.61 19.49 -0.38
N GLU A 44 5.56 20.79 -0.70
CA GLU A 44 6.71 21.70 -0.59
C GLU A 44 7.17 21.85 0.86
N THR A 45 6.23 21.98 1.81
CA THR A 45 6.58 22.05 3.24
C THR A 45 7.20 20.74 3.75
N LEU A 46 6.73 19.60 3.25
CA LEU A 46 7.30 18.29 3.57
C LEU A 46 8.71 18.14 3.00
N GLU A 47 8.94 18.48 1.73
CA GLU A 47 10.25 18.41 1.10
C GLU A 47 11.26 19.36 1.74
N ALA A 48 10.85 20.61 2.01
CA ALA A 48 11.67 21.59 2.72
C ALA A 48 12.05 21.13 4.14
N SER A 49 11.34 20.15 4.69
CA SER A 49 11.60 19.63 6.03
C SER A 49 12.70 18.57 6.09
N PHE A 50 13.17 18.04 4.95
CA PHE A 50 14.18 16.99 4.94
C PHE A 50 15.47 17.39 5.64
N GLY A 51 16.03 16.45 6.38
CA GLY A 51 17.22 16.66 7.17
C GLY A 51 17.55 15.45 8.04
N PRO A 52 18.59 15.56 8.88
CA PRO A 52 19.09 14.44 9.68
C PRO A 52 18.18 14.08 10.88
N ARG A 53 17.14 14.86 11.15
CA ARG A 53 16.24 14.66 12.29
C ARG A 53 14.87 14.23 11.79
N GLU A 54 14.29 13.26 12.49
CA GLU A 54 12.91 12.83 12.27
C GLU A 54 11.93 13.97 12.58
N LYS A 55 10.88 14.06 11.76
CA LYS A 55 9.80 15.04 11.89
C LYS A 55 8.47 14.34 11.66
N TRP A 56 7.46 14.78 12.42
CA TRP A 56 6.11 14.23 12.36
C TRP A 56 5.18 15.25 11.74
N PHE A 57 4.44 14.80 10.72
CA PHE A 57 3.38 15.56 10.07
C PHE A 57 2.06 14.86 10.37
N ASN A 58 1.29 15.42 11.30
CA ASN A 58 0.00 14.87 11.66
C ASN A 58 -1.06 15.44 10.72
N LEU A 59 -1.79 14.56 10.04
CA LEU A 59 -2.90 14.94 9.18
C LEU A 59 -4.09 15.34 10.06
N GLU A 60 -4.69 16.49 9.78
CA GLU A 60 -5.96 16.93 10.37
C GLU A 60 -7.12 16.09 9.83
N ASN A 61 -7.07 15.73 8.54
CA ASN A 61 -8.09 14.88 7.93
C ASN A 61 -7.76 13.41 8.17
N HIS A 62 -8.71 12.71 8.79
CA HIS A 62 -8.60 11.28 9.00
C HIS A 62 -8.87 10.53 7.68
N ILE A 63 -7.85 9.80 7.21
CA ILE A 63 -7.93 8.98 6.01
C ILE A 63 -8.01 7.51 6.44
N PRO A 64 -9.18 6.84 6.28
CA PRO A 64 -9.31 5.44 6.66
C PRO A 64 -8.45 4.55 5.74
N VAL A 65 -7.76 3.58 6.34
CA VAL A 65 -6.94 2.61 5.62
C VAL A 65 -7.51 1.21 5.84
N HIS A 66 -7.95 0.58 4.74
CA HIS A 66 -8.44 -0.80 4.73
C HIS A 66 -7.50 -1.66 3.89
N ILE A 67 -7.00 -2.76 4.49
CA ILE A 67 -6.23 -3.78 3.78
C ILE A 67 -7.12 -5.01 3.67
N SER A 68 -7.50 -5.35 2.43
CA SER A 68 -8.35 -6.49 2.12
C SER A 68 -7.63 -7.47 1.21
N TYR A 69 -7.99 -8.75 1.31
CA TYR A 69 -7.35 -9.83 0.58
C TYR A 69 -8.36 -10.48 -0.37
N PHE A 70 -8.15 -10.28 -1.67
CA PHE A 70 -8.97 -10.88 -2.72
C PHE A 70 -8.07 -11.60 -3.72
N THR A 71 -8.39 -12.84 -4.04
CA THR A 71 -7.71 -13.64 -5.07
C THR A 71 -8.41 -13.58 -6.42
N LEU A 72 -9.59 -12.96 -6.48
CA LEU A 72 -10.33 -12.66 -7.70
C LEU A 72 -10.81 -11.22 -7.66
N ARG A 73 -10.66 -10.49 -8.77
CA ARG A 73 -11.15 -9.11 -8.92
C ARG A 73 -11.78 -8.93 -10.30
N VAL A 74 -12.81 -8.10 -10.36
CA VAL A 74 -13.40 -7.62 -11.62
C VAL A 74 -12.64 -6.35 -12.03
N ASP A 75 -12.05 -6.37 -13.23
CA ASP A 75 -11.42 -5.21 -13.84
C ASP A 75 -12.49 -4.24 -14.40
N GLU A 76 -12.09 -3.01 -14.75
CA GLU A 76 -13.02 -1.96 -15.19
C GLU A 76 -13.85 -2.32 -16.43
N ASP A 77 -13.31 -3.20 -17.29
CA ASP A 77 -13.97 -3.70 -18.50
C ASP A 77 -14.91 -4.90 -18.24
N GLY A 78 -15.06 -5.31 -16.98
CA GLY A 78 -15.90 -6.44 -16.57
C GLY A 78 -15.21 -7.80 -16.65
N THR A 79 -13.94 -7.87 -17.06
CA THR A 79 -13.19 -9.13 -17.07
C THR A 79 -12.79 -9.56 -15.66
N ILE A 80 -12.71 -10.87 -15.43
CA ILE A 80 -12.27 -11.43 -14.14
C ILE A 80 -10.77 -11.68 -14.19
N ARG A 81 -10.05 -11.03 -13.28
CA ARG A 81 -8.63 -11.27 -13.03
C ARG A 81 -8.43 -12.14 -11.80
N SER A 82 -7.61 -13.17 -11.94
CA SER A 82 -7.21 -14.07 -10.85
C SER A 82 -5.80 -13.78 -10.37
N TYR A 83 -5.60 -13.89 -9.06
CA TYR A 83 -4.34 -13.69 -8.36
C TYR A 83 -4.02 -14.92 -7.50
N GLY A 84 -2.73 -15.16 -7.23
CA GLY A 84 -2.30 -16.28 -6.40
C GLY A 84 -2.77 -16.18 -4.95
N ASP A 85 -3.14 -17.31 -4.35
CA ASP A 85 -3.48 -17.44 -2.93
C ASP A 85 -2.20 -17.47 -2.05
N VAL A 86 -1.45 -16.37 -2.06
CA VAL A 86 -0.15 -16.24 -1.37
C VAL A 86 -0.21 -16.57 0.13
N TYR A 87 -1.36 -16.37 0.78
CA TYR A 87 -1.53 -16.66 2.21
C TYR A 87 -2.23 -18.00 2.49
N GLY A 88 -2.62 -18.75 1.45
CA GLY A 88 -3.33 -20.01 1.61
C GLY A 88 -4.71 -19.87 2.24
N ALA A 89 -5.30 -18.66 2.23
CA ALA A 89 -6.55 -18.37 2.91
C ALA A 89 -7.73 -19.07 2.20
N ASN A 90 -7.71 -19.08 0.87
CA ASN A 90 -8.72 -19.78 0.09
C ASN A 90 -8.56 -21.29 0.23
N LYS A 91 -7.33 -21.80 0.15
CA LYS A 91 -7.06 -23.22 0.38
C LYS A 91 -7.61 -23.67 1.73
N LYS A 92 -7.32 -22.93 2.80
CA LYS A 92 -7.81 -23.22 4.15
C LYS A 92 -9.34 -23.19 4.23
N LEU A 93 -9.98 -22.23 3.58
CA LEU A 93 -11.43 -22.12 3.55
C LEU A 93 -12.09 -23.31 2.83
N ILE A 94 -11.54 -23.72 1.68
CA ILE A 94 -12.03 -24.87 0.90
C ILE A 94 -11.94 -26.15 1.74
N GLU A 95 -10.79 -26.39 2.39
CA GLU A 95 -10.60 -27.53 3.29
C GLU A 95 -11.60 -27.54 4.45
N LEU A 96 -11.92 -26.37 5.03
CA LEU A 96 -12.91 -26.23 6.09
C LEU A 96 -14.36 -26.47 5.63
N LEU A 97 -14.65 -26.22 4.35
CA LEU A 97 -15.98 -26.39 3.77
C LEU A 97 -16.18 -27.79 3.15
N GLU A 98 -15.17 -28.66 3.21
CA GLU A 98 -15.17 -29.99 2.58
C GLU A 98 -15.45 -29.94 1.06
N LEU A 99 -14.94 -28.90 0.40
CA LEU A 99 -15.05 -28.69 -1.06
C LEU A 99 -13.84 -29.22 -1.83
#